data_AF-A0A183D2H2-F1
#
_entry.id   AF-A0A183D2H2-F1
#
_cell.length_a   1.000
_cell.length_b   1.000
_cell.length_c   1.000
_cell.angle_alpha   90.00
_cell.angle_beta   90.00
_cell.angle_gamma   90.00
#
_symmetry.space_group_name_H-M   'P 1'
#
loop_
_entity.id
_entity.type
_entity.pdbx_description
1 polymer ?
#
loop_
_entity_poly.entity_id
_entity_poly.type
_entity_poly.pdbx_seq_one_letter_code
_entity_poly.pdbx_strand_id
1 'polypeptide(L)'
;LKEFMVRNTYIYPPAPSMRIIGDIFAYTAREMPKFNSISISGYHMQEAGANAVLEMAFTIADGIQYCQTGLDAGLNIDAFAPRLSFFWGISMNFYMDPYNNIIRTTIEAMASVFGGTQSLHTNSFDEALGLPTPFSARIARNTQIIIQEESGICRVVAEVDELGGMAKAVASGMPKLKIEESAAKKQARIDAGKEVIVGVNKYRLEKVIHIEK
;
A
#
# COMPACT_ATOMS: atom_id res chain seq x y z
N LEU A 1 14.26 -8.91 15.18
CA LEU A 1 15.40 -8.61 14.28
C LEU A 1 15.49 -7.13 13.94
N LYS A 2 14.52 -6.52 13.23
CA LYS A 2 14.49 -5.06 12.97
C LYS A 2 14.72 -4.11 14.16
N GLU A 3 14.39 -4.52 15.40
CA GLU A 3 14.72 -3.76 16.61
C GLU A 3 16.23 -3.51 16.75
N PHE A 4 17.05 -4.52 16.47
CA PHE A 4 18.52 -4.41 16.53
C PHE A 4 19.10 -3.66 15.33
N MET A 5 18.38 -3.59 14.21
CA MET A 5 18.84 -2.93 13.00
C MET A 5 18.59 -1.42 13.05
N VAL A 6 17.38 -1.00 13.43
CA VAL A 6 16.93 0.39 13.23
C VAL A 6 16.06 0.97 14.34
N ARG A 7 15.26 0.15 15.04
CA ARG A 7 14.19 0.66 15.93
C ARG A 7 14.58 0.77 17.41
N ASN A 8 15.66 0.12 17.82
CA ASN A 8 16.34 0.32 19.11
C ASN A 8 15.48 0.14 20.37
N THR A 9 14.46 -0.73 20.33
CA THR A 9 13.63 -1.08 21.52
C THR A 9 13.82 -2.52 22.02
N TYR A 10 14.97 -3.13 21.71
CA TYR A 10 15.32 -4.44 22.23
C TYR A 10 15.71 -4.39 23.72
N ILE A 11 15.49 -5.49 24.43
CA ILE A 11 15.85 -5.64 25.86
C ILE A 11 16.96 -6.70 26.00
N TYR A 12 16.74 -7.88 25.43
CA TYR A 12 17.66 -9.01 25.53
C TYR A 12 18.59 -9.08 24.30
N PRO A 13 19.71 -9.81 24.39
CA PRO A 13 20.52 -10.13 23.22
C PRO A 13 19.71 -10.89 22.13
N PRO A 14 20.24 -11.00 20.90
CA PRO A 14 19.51 -11.62 19.79
C PRO A 14 19.04 -13.04 20.05
N ALA A 15 19.92 -13.94 20.53
CA ALA A 15 19.58 -15.35 20.74
C ALA A 15 18.40 -15.57 21.72
N PRO A 16 18.39 -15.03 22.96
CA PRO A 16 17.23 -15.16 23.84
C PRO A 16 15.99 -14.45 23.30
N SER A 17 16.13 -13.35 22.56
CA SER A 17 15.00 -12.67 21.91
C SER A 17 14.33 -13.55 20.85
N MET A 18 15.11 -14.28 20.04
CA MET A 18 14.58 -15.20 19.04
C MET A 18 13.89 -16.41 19.69
N ARG A 19 14.42 -16.92 20.81
CA ARG A 19 13.75 -17.97 21.58
C ARG A 19 12.35 -17.53 22.04
N ILE A 20 12.21 -16.31 22.57
CA ILE A 20 10.90 -15.77 22.99
C ILE A 20 9.92 -15.76 21.81
N ILE A 21 10.38 -15.44 20.60
CA ILE A 21 9.53 -15.47 19.40
C ILE A 21 9.09 -16.90 19.08
N GLY A 22 9.99 -17.88 19.17
CA GLY A 22 9.63 -19.29 19.01
C GLY A 22 8.58 -19.76 20.02
N ASP A 23 8.73 -19.38 21.29
CA ASP A 23 7.76 -19.68 22.35
C ASP A 23 6.38 -19.03 22.06
N ILE A 24 6.37 -17.78 21.58
CA ILE A 24 5.14 -17.08 21.16
C ILE A 24 4.46 -17.80 19.99
N PHE A 25 5.21 -18.25 18.98
CA PHE A 25 4.65 -19.01 17.87
C PHE A 25 4.02 -20.31 18.35
N ALA A 26 4.71 -21.06 19.21
CA ALA A 26 4.19 -22.31 19.73
C ALA A 26 2.90 -22.11 20.55
N TYR A 27 2.87 -21.09 21.39
CA TYR A 27 1.69 -20.76 22.18
C TYR A 27 0.51 -20.32 21.30
N THR A 28 0.75 -19.36 20.38
CA THR A 28 -0.32 -18.80 19.54
C THR A 28 -0.89 -19.81 18.54
N ALA A 29 -0.06 -20.69 17.98
CA ALA A 29 -0.51 -21.76 17.12
C ALA A 29 -1.48 -22.72 17.83
N ARG A 30 -1.26 -22.98 19.12
CA ARG A 30 -2.10 -23.88 19.93
C ARG A 30 -3.36 -23.20 20.47
N GLU A 31 -3.21 -22.00 21.03
CA GLU A 31 -4.25 -21.36 21.84
C GLU A 31 -4.99 -20.24 21.11
N MET A 32 -4.39 -19.66 20.05
CA MET A 32 -4.87 -18.42 19.42
C MET A 32 -4.87 -18.51 17.88
N PRO A 33 -5.59 -19.46 17.27
CA PRO A 33 -5.48 -19.79 15.84
C PRO A 33 -5.98 -18.70 14.88
N LYS A 34 -6.49 -17.57 15.39
CA LYS A 34 -6.92 -16.39 14.61
C LYS A 34 -6.00 -15.19 14.81
N PHE A 35 -5.00 -15.28 15.68
CA PHE A 35 -4.09 -14.19 15.99
C PHE A 35 -2.87 -14.23 15.04
N ASN A 36 -2.54 -13.09 14.43
CA ASN A 36 -1.33 -12.97 13.63
C ASN A 36 -0.14 -12.75 14.58
N SER A 37 0.73 -13.76 14.69
CA SER A 37 1.71 -13.89 15.78
C SER A 37 2.94 -12.99 15.62
N ILE A 38 3.17 -12.47 14.42
CA ILE A 38 4.22 -11.49 14.15
C ILE A 38 3.86 -10.62 12.94
N SER A 39 4.29 -9.37 12.99
CA SER A 39 4.33 -8.47 11.84
C SER A 39 5.80 -8.27 11.44
N ILE A 40 6.20 -8.88 10.33
CA ILE A 40 7.55 -8.82 9.77
C ILE A 40 7.68 -7.48 9.02
N SER A 41 8.38 -6.51 9.60
CA SER A 41 8.25 -5.10 9.20
C SER A 41 9.48 -4.52 8.50
N GLY A 42 9.24 -3.96 7.31
CA GLY A 42 10.15 -3.11 6.55
C GLY A 42 9.95 -1.61 6.81
N TYR A 43 8.76 -1.17 7.22
CA TYR A 43 8.41 0.24 7.48
C TYR A 43 9.53 1.02 8.21
N HIS A 44 9.99 0.51 9.35
CA HIS A 44 11.00 1.16 10.17
C HIS A 44 12.38 1.25 9.51
N MET A 45 12.69 0.32 8.60
CA MET A 45 13.92 0.37 7.82
C MET A 45 13.86 1.50 6.81
N GLN A 46 12.72 1.66 6.12
CA GLN A 46 12.49 2.77 5.20
C GLN A 46 12.58 4.12 5.94
N GLU A 47 11.94 4.23 7.10
CA GLU A 47 12.00 5.44 7.95
C GLU A 47 13.44 5.75 8.41
N ALA A 48 14.28 4.73 8.58
CA ALA A 48 15.70 4.88 8.89
C ALA A 48 16.58 5.16 7.65
N GLY A 49 15.99 5.27 6.45
CA GLY A 49 16.66 5.62 5.20
C GLY A 49 16.96 4.45 4.25
N ALA A 50 16.42 3.26 4.49
CA ALA A 50 16.52 2.16 3.53
C ALA A 50 15.73 2.48 2.25
N ASN A 51 16.33 2.23 1.08
CA ASN A 51 15.59 2.28 -0.18
C ASN A 51 14.67 1.04 -0.32
N ALA A 52 13.77 1.06 -1.31
CA ALA A 52 12.80 -0.02 -1.52
C ALA A 52 13.44 -1.41 -1.70
N VAL A 53 14.64 -1.48 -2.29
CA VAL A 53 15.36 -2.75 -2.48
C VAL A 53 15.84 -3.30 -1.14
N LEU A 54 16.43 -2.46 -0.31
CA LEU A 54 16.91 -2.84 1.03
C LEU A 54 15.75 -3.19 1.96
N GLU A 55 14.69 -2.38 1.96
CA GLU A 55 13.47 -2.66 2.74
C GLU A 55 12.91 -4.03 2.39
N MET A 56 12.71 -4.31 1.10
CA MET A 56 12.21 -5.60 0.64
C MET A 56 13.14 -6.76 1.02
N ALA A 57 14.43 -6.65 0.68
CA ALA A 57 15.39 -7.72 0.90
C ALA A 57 15.53 -8.08 2.38
N PHE A 58 15.72 -7.09 3.25
CA PHE A 58 15.91 -7.34 4.68
C PHE A 58 14.64 -7.82 5.37
N THR A 59 13.48 -7.34 4.96
CA THR A 59 12.21 -7.80 5.54
C THR A 59 11.90 -9.25 5.15
N ILE A 60 12.17 -9.64 3.90
CA ILE A 60 12.02 -11.04 3.47
C ILE A 60 13.05 -11.94 4.17
N ALA A 61 14.30 -11.49 4.32
CA ALA A 61 15.32 -12.23 5.04
C ALA A 61 14.96 -12.43 6.54
N ASP A 62 14.43 -11.39 7.20
CA ASP A 62 13.87 -11.49 8.55
C ASP A 62 12.74 -12.54 8.57
N GLY A 63 11.85 -12.53 7.58
CA GLY A 63 10.77 -13.52 7.45
C GLY A 63 11.27 -14.96 7.34
N ILE A 64 12.30 -15.20 6.53
CA ILE A 64 12.95 -16.53 6.43
C ILE A 64 13.51 -16.95 7.78
N GLN A 65 14.18 -16.05 8.50
CA GLN A 65 14.72 -16.34 9.83
C GLN A 65 13.61 -16.64 10.85
N TYR A 66 12.46 -15.96 10.79
CA TYR A 66 11.32 -16.26 11.64
C TYR A 66 10.67 -17.60 11.29
N CYS A 67 10.59 -17.96 10.00
CA CYS A 67 10.18 -19.30 9.60
C CYS A 67 11.10 -20.37 10.19
N GLN A 68 12.42 -20.18 10.09
CA GLN A 68 13.39 -21.08 10.71
C GLN A 68 13.21 -21.16 12.24
N THR A 69 12.93 -20.03 12.88
CA THR A 69 12.69 -19.97 14.33
C THR A 69 11.48 -20.81 14.74
N GLY A 70 10.40 -20.80 13.95
CA GLY A 70 9.23 -21.65 14.19
C GLY A 70 9.55 -23.13 14.01
N LEU A 71 10.33 -23.49 12.99
CA LEU A 71 10.79 -24.87 12.77
C LEU A 71 11.68 -25.37 13.92
N ASP A 72 12.62 -24.54 14.37
CA ASP A 72 13.53 -24.86 15.49
C ASP A 72 12.77 -25.00 16.82
N ALA A 73 11.62 -24.33 16.96
CA ALA A 73 10.69 -24.49 18.08
C ALA A 73 9.82 -25.76 17.97
N GLY A 74 10.03 -26.60 16.95
CA GLY A 74 9.33 -27.86 16.75
C GLY A 74 7.97 -27.75 16.06
N LEU A 75 7.66 -26.62 15.43
CA LEU A 75 6.40 -26.41 14.71
C LEU A 75 6.53 -26.85 13.24
N ASN A 76 5.47 -27.42 12.69
CA ASN A 76 5.32 -27.54 11.25
C ASN A 76 5.06 -26.14 10.66
N ILE A 77 5.64 -25.84 9.48
CA ILE A 77 5.45 -24.55 8.80
C ILE A 77 3.98 -24.17 8.64
N ASP A 78 3.10 -25.13 8.31
CA ASP A 78 1.67 -24.88 8.10
C ASP A 78 0.93 -24.53 9.39
N ALA A 79 1.51 -24.83 10.56
CA ALA A 79 0.90 -24.52 11.85
C ALA A 79 0.98 -23.03 12.22
N PHE A 80 1.94 -22.28 11.66
CA PHE A 80 2.14 -20.87 12.03
C PHE A 80 2.30 -19.92 10.83
N ALA A 81 2.76 -20.39 9.66
CA ALA A 81 2.92 -19.54 8.47
C ALA A 81 1.64 -18.80 8.06
N PRO A 82 0.42 -19.39 8.14
CA PRO A 82 -0.84 -18.68 7.84
C PRO A 82 -1.17 -17.51 8.78
N ARG A 83 -0.34 -17.28 9.81
CA ARG A 83 -0.46 -16.20 10.80
C ARG A 83 0.73 -15.25 10.81
N LEU A 84 1.65 -15.40 9.87
CA LEU A 84 2.67 -14.39 9.61
C LEU A 84 2.04 -13.26 8.79
N SER A 85 2.30 -12.01 9.17
CA SER A 85 1.94 -10.84 8.37
C SER A 85 3.17 -9.98 8.09
N PHE A 86 3.06 -9.11 7.09
CA PHE A 86 4.11 -8.17 6.69
C PHE A 86 3.66 -6.73 6.93
N PHE A 87 4.61 -5.82 7.09
CA PHE A 87 4.32 -4.40 7.23
C PHE A 87 5.36 -3.53 6.49
N TRP A 88 4.91 -2.84 5.46
CA TRP A 88 5.72 -2.04 4.54
C TRP A 88 5.50 -0.55 4.74
N GLY A 89 6.52 0.25 4.44
CA GLY A 89 6.39 1.69 4.32
C GLY A 89 6.20 2.14 2.87
N ILE A 90 5.39 3.18 2.68
CA ILE A 90 5.17 3.83 1.39
C ILE A 90 5.29 5.32 1.65
N SER A 91 6.37 5.94 1.16
CA SER A 91 6.69 7.32 1.51
C SER A 91 7.32 8.08 0.35
N MET A 92 6.97 9.35 0.22
CA MET A 92 7.53 10.34 -0.69
C MET A 92 8.07 11.55 0.10
N ASN A 93 8.88 11.32 1.14
CA ASN A 93 9.45 12.30 2.07
C ASN A 93 8.42 13.26 2.72
N PHE A 94 8.38 13.29 4.05
CA PHE A 94 7.49 14.17 4.80
C PHE A 94 8.19 15.51 5.12
N TYR A 95 7.47 16.65 5.05
CA TYR A 95 8.08 17.99 5.18
C TYR A 95 7.30 18.94 6.09
N MET A 96 7.97 20.04 6.49
CA MET A 96 7.50 21.02 7.49
C MET A 96 6.40 21.98 7.02
N ASP A 97 6.03 22.00 5.73
CA ASP A 97 4.79 22.65 5.27
C ASP A 97 3.66 21.62 5.32
N PRO A 98 2.86 21.61 6.39
CA PRO A 98 2.14 20.41 6.82
C PRO A 98 0.96 20.09 5.90
N TYR A 99 0.31 21.08 5.28
CA TYR A 99 -0.85 20.82 4.42
C TYR A 99 -0.50 20.07 3.14
N ASN A 100 0.72 20.25 2.62
CA ASN A 100 1.19 19.47 1.46
C ASN A 100 1.23 17.97 1.76
N ASN A 101 1.35 17.59 3.03
CA ASN A 101 1.36 16.19 3.43
C ASN A 101 -0.01 15.52 3.23
N ILE A 102 -1.12 16.26 3.16
CA ILE A 102 -2.42 15.69 2.78
C ILE A 102 -2.34 15.06 1.38
N ILE A 103 -1.69 15.75 0.44
CA ILE A 103 -1.53 15.27 -0.94
C ILE A 103 -0.53 14.11 -0.98
N ARG A 104 0.59 14.20 -0.24
CA ARG A 104 1.58 13.11 -0.15
C ARG A 104 0.96 11.82 0.38
N THR A 105 0.31 11.88 1.54
CA THR A 105 -0.40 10.75 2.15
C THR A 105 -1.47 10.18 1.21
N THR A 106 -2.15 11.04 0.42
CA THR A 106 -3.13 10.56 -0.57
C THR A 106 -2.47 9.74 -1.67
N ILE A 107 -1.34 10.20 -2.22
CA ILE A 107 -0.59 9.46 -3.24
C ILE A 107 -0.02 8.16 -2.68
N GLU A 108 0.53 8.19 -1.47
CA GLU A 108 1.05 7.01 -0.76
C GLU A 108 -0.05 5.98 -0.46
N ALA A 109 -1.24 6.44 -0.06
CA ALA A 109 -2.41 5.60 0.14
C ALA A 109 -2.87 4.95 -1.16
N MET A 110 -2.92 5.70 -2.27
CA MET A 110 -3.26 5.15 -3.59
C MET A 110 -2.24 4.11 -4.05
N ALA A 111 -0.94 4.36 -3.86
CA ALA A 111 0.11 3.39 -4.16
C ALA A 111 -0.06 2.10 -3.33
N SER A 112 -0.40 2.22 -2.05
CA SER A 112 -0.71 1.08 -1.19
C SER A 112 -1.91 0.27 -1.67
N VAL A 113 -2.98 0.96 -2.10
CA VAL A 113 -4.18 0.33 -2.67
C VAL A 113 -3.85 -0.39 -3.97
N PHE A 114 -3.11 0.23 -4.88
CA PHE A 114 -2.68 -0.42 -6.13
C PHE A 114 -1.71 -1.59 -5.90
N GLY A 115 -0.92 -1.53 -4.81
CA GLY A 115 -0.08 -2.63 -4.37
C GLY A 115 -0.85 -3.79 -3.73
N GLY A 116 -2.16 -3.66 -3.53
CA GLY A 116 -3.00 -4.71 -2.95
C GLY A 116 -2.77 -4.93 -1.46
N THR A 117 -2.55 -3.87 -0.68
CA THR A 117 -2.41 -4.00 0.79
C THR A 117 -3.68 -4.53 1.45
N GLN A 118 -3.54 -5.34 2.51
CA GLN A 118 -4.68 -5.92 3.25
C GLN A 118 -5.23 -4.97 4.33
N SER A 119 -4.41 -4.04 4.82
CA SER A 119 -4.80 -2.97 5.71
C SER A 119 -3.89 -1.75 5.50
N LEU A 120 -4.34 -0.58 5.91
CA LEU A 120 -3.61 0.66 5.65
C LEU A 120 -3.69 1.62 6.85
N HIS A 121 -2.52 2.14 7.21
CA HIS A 121 -2.42 3.33 8.05
C HIS A 121 -2.06 4.52 7.17
N THR A 122 -2.70 5.66 7.41
CA THR A 122 -2.44 6.92 6.71
C THR A 122 -2.06 7.96 7.75
N ASN A 123 -0.91 8.58 7.56
CA ASN A 123 -0.39 9.57 8.49
C ASN A 123 -1.23 10.85 8.46
N SER A 124 -1.31 11.53 9.60
CA SER A 124 -1.90 12.87 9.68
C SER A 124 -0.94 13.93 9.14
N PHE A 125 -1.49 14.98 8.55
CA PHE A 125 -0.69 16.02 7.88
C PHE A 125 0.22 16.82 8.83
N ASP A 126 -0.06 16.80 10.13
CA ASP A 126 0.65 17.49 11.22
C ASP A 126 1.66 16.59 11.98
N GLU A 127 1.88 15.34 11.54
CA GLU A 127 2.70 14.37 12.29
C GLU A 127 4.16 14.79 12.51
N ALA A 128 4.77 15.50 11.57
CA ALA A 128 6.13 16.03 11.75
C ALA A 128 6.22 17.14 12.83
N LEU A 129 5.08 17.72 13.24
CA LEU A 129 5.03 18.76 14.26
C LEU A 129 4.67 18.20 15.64
N GLY A 130 4.01 17.05 15.70
CA GLY A 130 3.58 16.43 16.94
C GLY A 130 2.52 15.36 16.72
N LEU A 131 1.87 14.95 17.81
CA LEU A 131 0.80 13.97 17.72
C LEU A 131 -0.41 14.53 16.94
N PRO A 132 -1.13 13.67 16.19
CA PRO A 132 -2.32 14.09 15.45
C PRO A 132 -3.37 14.79 16.31
N THR A 133 -3.90 15.90 15.79
CA THR A 133 -5.13 16.49 16.31
C THR A 133 -6.36 15.66 15.87
N PRO A 134 -7.53 15.80 16.54
CA PRO A 134 -8.77 15.18 16.05
C PRO A 134 -9.13 15.60 14.62
N PHE A 135 -8.76 16.82 14.22
CA PHE A 135 -8.98 17.34 12.87
C PHE A 135 -8.08 16.65 11.84
N SER A 136 -6.77 16.57 12.10
CA SER A 136 -5.84 15.94 11.17
C SER A 136 -6.06 14.43 11.07
N ALA A 137 -6.36 13.75 12.19
CA ALA A 137 -6.72 12.33 12.21
C ALA A 137 -8.01 12.05 11.41
N ARG A 138 -8.98 12.97 11.43
CA ARG A 138 -10.18 12.87 10.58
C ARG A 138 -9.81 12.94 9.10
N ILE A 139 -8.92 13.84 8.71
CA ILE A 139 -8.47 13.96 7.32
C ILE A 139 -7.77 12.68 6.88
N ALA A 140 -6.82 12.18 7.67
CA ALA A 140 -6.09 10.94 7.38
C ALA A 140 -7.04 9.76 7.16
N ARG A 141 -7.98 9.51 8.08
CA ARG A 141 -8.98 8.45 7.91
C ARG A 141 -9.86 8.68 6.67
N ASN A 142 -10.31 9.92 6.45
CA ASN A 142 -11.17 10.24 5.32
C ASN A 142 -10.46 10.09 3.98
N THR A 143 -9.13 10.24 3.89
CA THR A 143 -8.36 9.89 2.69
C THR A 143 -8.62 8.46 2.25
N GLN A 144 -8.59 7.49 3.18
CA GLN A 144 -8.89 6.09 2.87
C GLN A 144 -10.35 5.90 2.44
N ILE A 145 -11.29 6.53 3.16
CA ILE A 145 -12.73 6.43 2.85
C ILE A 145 -13.05 7.00 1.47
N ILE A 146 -12.48 8.15 1.10
CA ILE A 146 -12.68 8.76 -0.23
C ILE A 146 -12.12 7.85 -1.32
N ILE A 147 -10.94 7.26 -1.10
CA ILE A 147 -10.39 6.28 -2.05
C ILE A 147 -11.34 5.07 -2.18
N GLN A 148 -11.88 4.56 -1.07
CA GLN A 148 -12.79 3.42 -1.09
C GLN A 148 -14.14 3.72 -1.78
N GLU A 149 -14.76 4.85 -1.44
CA GLU A 149 -16.16 5.12 -1.77
C GLU A 149 -16.34 5.97 -3.03
N GLU A 150 -15.40 6.88 -3.31
CA GLU A 150 -15.55 7.88 -4.38
C GLU A 150 -14.65 7.63 -5.60
N SER A 151 -13.46 7.05 -5.41
CA SER A 151 -12.51 6.87 -6.52
C SER A 151 -12.94 5.82 -7.55
N GLY A 152 -13.79 4.87 -7.16
CA GLY A 152 -14.20 3.72 -7.97
C GLY A 152 -13.13 2.64 -8.14
N ILE A 153 -11.90 2.83 -7.63
CA ILE A 153 -10.77 1.90 -7.78
C ILE A 153 -11.12 0.52 -7.21
N CYS A 154 -11.57 0.47 -5.95
CA CYS A 154 -11.86 -0.79 -5.27
C CYS A 154 -12.97 -1.59 -5.96
N ARG A 155 -13.93 -0.91 -6.61
CA ARG A 155 -15.03 -1.58 -7.32
C ARG A 155 -14.52 -2.34 -8.55
N VAL A 156 -13.66 -1.71 -9.35
CA VAL A 156 -13.10 -2.35 -10.55
C VAL A 156 -12.21 -3.53 -10.18
N VAL A 157 -11.40 -3.39 -9.12
CA VAL A 157 -10.56 -4.49 -8.63
C VAL A 157 -11.42 -5.66 -8.14
N ALA A 158 -12.47 -5.39 -7.36
CA ALA A 158 -13.40 -6.42 -6.88
C ALA A 158 -14.08 -7.18 -8.04
N GLU A 159 -14.53 -6.49 -9.09
CA GLU A 159 -15.10 -7.14 -10.28
C GLU A 159 -14.08 -8.07 -10.97
N VAL A 160 -12.80 -7.68 -11.02
CA VAL A 160 -11.74 -8.52 -11.58
C VAL A 160 -11.49 -9.75 -10.70
N ASP A 161 -11.48 -9.59 -9.39
CA ASP A 161 -11.28 -10.68 -8.44
C ASP A 161 -12.45 -11.68 -8.45
N GLU A 162 -13.69 -11.20 -8.55
CA GLU A 162 -14.89 -12.05 -8.69
C GLU A 162 -14.85 -12.91 -9.96
N LEU A 163 -14.27 -12.38 -11.04
CA LEU A 163 -14.01 -13.15 -12.28
C LEU A 163 -12.88 -14.18 -12.13
N GLY A 164 -12.16 -14.17 -11.01
CA GLY A 164 -11.02 -15.04 -10.74
C GLY A 164 -9.70 -14.50 -11.30
N GLY A 165 -9.56 -13.17 -11.35
CA GLY A 165 -8.33 -12.46 -11.69
C GLY A 165 -8.28 -11.93 -13.12
N MET A 166 -7.28 -11.06 -13.38
CA MET A 166 -7.19 -10.28 -14.62
C MET A 166 -7.10 -11.13 -15.89
N ALA A 167 -6.47 -12.31 -15.84
CA ALA A 167 -6.41 -13.22 -16.99
C ALA A 167 -7.81 -13.68 -17.44
N LYS A 168 -8.68 -14.03 -16.49
CA LYS A 168 -10.07 -14.41 -16.77
C LYS A 168 -10.92 -13.20 -17.17
N ALA A 169 -10.68 -12.04 -16.57
CA ALA A 169 -11.33 -10.80 -16.97
C ALA A 169 -11.00 -10.40 -18.41
N VAL A 170 -9.75 -10.53 -18.84
CA VAL A 170 -9.36 -10.29 -20.24
C VAL A 170 -10.03 -11.29 -21.17
N ALA A 171 -10.06 -12.57 -20.79
CA ALA A 171 -10.73 -13.61 -21.59
C ALA A 171 -12.25 -13.38 -21.74
N SER A 172 -12.91 -12.77 -20.74
CA SER A 172 -14.33 -12.39 -20.84
C SER A 172 -14.58 -11.14 -21.68
N GLY A 173 -13.53 -10.41 -22.08
CA GLY A 173 -13.63 -9.15 -22.82
C GLY A 173 -14.02 -7.95 -21.97
N MET A 174 -14.24 -8.13 -20.66
CA MET A 174 -14.71 -7.06 -19.75
C MET A 174 -13.82 -5.81 -19.78
N PRO A 175 -12.48 -5.90 -19.65
CA PRO A 175 -11.62 -4.71 -19.65
C PRO A 175 -11.72 -3.92 -20.95
N LYS A 176 -11.74 -4.61 -22.10
CA LYS A 176 -11.81 -3.98 -23.42
C LYS A 176 -13.12 -3.20 -23.57
N LEU A 177 -14.25 -3.83 -23.24
CA LEU A 177 -15.56 -3.20 -23.31
C LEU A 177 -15.63 -1.93 -22.46
N LYS A 178 -15.22 -1.99 -21.18
CA LYS A 178 -15.25 -0.83 -20.28
C LYS A 178 -14.37 0.33 -20.77
N ILE A 179 -13.20 0.02 -21.32
CA ILE A 179 -12.30 1.03 -21.91
C ILE A 179 -12.97 1.69 -23.12
N GLU A 180 -13.56 0.91 -24.01
CA GLU A 180 -14.26 1.41 -25.21
C GLU A 180 -15.47 2.29 -24.82
N GLU A 181 -16.27 1.87 -23.84
CA GLU A 181 -17.39 2.68 -23.33
C GLU A 181 -16.91 4.01 -22.72
N SER A 182 -15.82 3.99 -21.96
CA SER A 182 -15.24 5.21 -21.36
C SER A 182 -14.72 6.15 -22.45
N ALA A 183 -14.03 5.62 -23.46
CA ALA A 183 -13.53 6.37 -24.60
C ALA A 183 -14.69 7.00 -25.40
N ALA A 184 -15.74 6.23 -25.69
CA ALA A 184 -16.92 6.72 -26.39
C ALA A 184 -17.63 7.84 -25.63
N LYS A 185 -17.81 7.70 -24.30
CA LYS A 185 -18.38 8.74 -23.44
C LYS A 185 -17.52 10.01 -23.43
N LYS A 186 -16.19 9.86 -23.38
CA LYS A 186 -15.26 10.99 -23.45
C LYS A 186 -15.36 11.72 -24.79
N GLN A 187 -15.34 10.97 -25.90
CA GLN A 187 -15.45 11.53 -27.24
C GLN A 187 -16.76 12.31 -27.41
N ALA A 188 -17.89 11.75 -26.96
CA ALA A 188 -19.19 12.43 -27.00
C ALA A 188 -19.20 13.76 -26.21
N ARG A 189 -18.50 13.85 -25.06
CA ARG A 189 -18.39 15.11 -24.31
C ARG A 189 -17.53 16.15 -25.02
N ILE A 190 -16.46 15.73 -25.70
CA ILE A 190 -15.59 16.60 -26.49
C ILE A 190 -16.36 17.16 -27.70
N ASP A 191 -17.07 16.29 -28.42
CA ASP A 191 -17.84 16.66 -29.61
C ASP A 191 -19.02 17.57 -29.25
N ALA A 192 -19.65 17.35 -28.09
CA ALA A 192 -20.69 18.21 -27.54
C ALA A 192 -20.17 19.51 -26.90
N GLY A 193 -18.85 19.75 -26.88
CA GLY A 193 -18.23 20.94 -26.28
C GLY A 193 -18.34 21.03 -24.75
N LYS A 194 -18.76 19.95 -24.08
CA LYS A 194 -18.89 19.87 -22.61
C LYS A 194 -17.54 19.64 -21.94
N GLU A 195 -16.59 19.05 -22.65
CA GLU A 195 -15.21 18.86 -22.22
C GLU A 195 -14.30 19.70 -23.13
N VAL A 196 -13.59 20.66 -22.54
CA VAL A 196 -12.73 21.59 -23.28
C VAL A 196 -11.35 20.98 -23.49
N ILE A 197 -10.93 20.89 -24.74
CA ILE A 197 -9.56 20.61 -25.15
C ILE A 197 -9.01 21.88 -25.81
N VAL A 198 -8.17 22.59 -25.06
CA VAL A 198 -7.50 23.83 -25.52
C VAL A 198 -6.70 23.55 -26.79
N GLY A 199 -6.89 24.36 -27.82
CA GLY A 199 -6.25 24.20 -29.12
C GLY A 199 -6.97 23.21 -30.07
N VAL A 200 -7.92 22.41 -29.58
CA VAL A 200 -8.63 21.40 -30.39
C VAL A 200 -10.11 21.72 -30.57
N ASN A 201 -10.89 21.97 -29.53
CA ASN A 201 -12.32 22.34 -29.66
C ASN A 201 -12.65 23.72 -29.07
N LYS A 202 -11.72 24.35 -28.34
CA LYS A 202 -11.80 25.73 -27.85
C LYS A 202 -10.40 26.36 -27.90
N TYR A 203 -10.32 27.68 -28.11
CA TYR A 203 -9.05 28.40 -28.24
C TYR A 203 -8.14 27.86 -29.36
N ARG A 204 -8.72 27.60 -30.53
CA ARG A 204 -7.97 27.17 -31.72
C ARG A 204 -7.08 28.31 -32.23
N LEU A 205 -5.88 27.97 -32.71
CA LEU A 205 -5.04 28.91 -33.45
C LEU A 205 -5.68 29.19 -34.83
N GLU A 206 -5.56 30.42 -35.32
CA GLU A 206 -6.01 30.78 -36.68
C GLU A 206 -5.22 30.07 -37.78
N LYS A 207 -3.95 29.74 -37.50
CA LYS A 207 -3.08 28.93 -38.37
C LYS A 207 -2.42 27.82 -37.57
N VAL A 208 -2.51 26.60 -38.09
CA VAL A 208 -1.78 25.44 -37.57
C VAL A 208 -0.30 25.60 -37.91
N ILE A 209 0.56 25.55 -36.90
CA ILE A 209 2.02 25.56 -37.08
C ILE A 209 2.44 24.10 -37.33
N HIS A 210 2.90 23.79 -38.54
CA HIS A 210 3.53 22.51 -38.82
C HIS A 210 5.00 22.57 -38.37
N ILE A 211 5.37 21.70 -37.45
CA ILE A 211 6.77 21.49 -37.07
C ILE A 211 7.32 20.41 -38.01
N GLU A 212 8.23 20.79 -38.91
CA GLU A 212 9.00 19.81 -39.69
C GLU A 212 9.92 19.03 -38.74
N LYS A 213 9.91 17.69 -38.88
CA LYS A 213 10.80 16.78 -38.16
C LYS A 213 12.15 16.69 -38.85
#